data_AF-A0A3B9L0T2-F1
#
_entry.id   AF-A0A3B9L0T2-F1
#
_cell.length_a   1.000
_cell.length_b   1.000
_cell.length_c   1.000
_cell.angle_alpha   90.00
_cell.angle_beta   90.00
_cell.angle_gamma   90.00
#
_symmetry.space_group_name_H-M   'P 1'
#
loop_
_entity.id
_entity.type
_entity.pdbx_description
1 polymer ?
#
loop_
_entity_poly.entity_id
_entity_poly.type
_entity_poly.pdbx_seq_one_letter_code
_entity_poly.pdbx_strand_id
1 'polypeptide(L)' 'GGLVGKVTKPGDDEITVELADGVRVQIIKQMVIDVRGKNQPVAAND' A
#
# COMPACT_ATOMS: atom_id res chain seq x y z
N GLY A 1 -9.99 -13.26 8.63
CA GLY A 1 -8.65 -13.35 8.03
C GLY A 1 -8.47 -12.15 7.15
N GLY A 2 -7.51 -11.28 7.47
CA GLY A 2 -7.21 -10.10 6.66
C GLY A 2 -6.19 -10.40 5.56
N LEU A 3 -6.09 -9.50 4.59
CA LEU A 3 -5.07 -9.52 3.55
C LEU A 3 -3.89 -8.65 3.98
N VAL A 4 -2.67 -9.12 3.76
CA VAL A 4 -1.44 -8.35 4.02
C VAL A 4 -0.65 -8.32 2.72
N GLY A 5 -0.18 -7.14 2.33
CA GLY A 5 0.63 -6.95 1.13
C GLY A 5 1.54 -5.75 1.27
N LYS A 6 2.46 -5.58 0.32
CA LYS A 6 3.41 -4.49 0.30
C LYS A 6 2.82 -3.29 -0.42
N VAL A 7 2.87 -2.11 0.21
CA VAL A 7 2.53 -0.86 -0.48
C VAL A 7 3.63 -0.56 -1.49
N THR A 8 3.27 -0.52 -2.77
CA THR A 8 4.20 -0.21 -3.87
C THR A 8 4.08 1.23 -4.32
N LYS A 9 2.88 1.82 -4.22
CA LYS A 9 2.63 3.23 -4.53
C LYS A 9 1.66 3.84 -3.52
N PRO A 10 2.08 4.86 -2.76
CA PRO A 10 1.17 5.62 -1.91
C PRO A 10 0.29 6.54 -2.77
N GLY A 11 -0.91 6.80 -2.27
CA GLY A 11 -1.86 7.76 -2.82
C GLY A 11 -2.77 8.30 -1.72
N ASP A 12 -3.57 9.30 -2.08
CA ASP A 12 -4.43 10.02 -1.15
C ASP A 12 -5.70 9.23 -0.84
N ASP A 13 -6.44 8.83 -1.87
CA ASP A 13 -7.69 8.06 -1.73
C ASP A 13 -7.49 6.56 -1.93
N GLU A 14 -6.59 6.18 -2.83
CA GLU A 14 -6.28 4.80 -3.17
C GLU A 14 -4.79 4.52 -3.06
N ILE A 15 -4.43 3.29 -2.68
CA ILE A 15 -3.05 2.82 -2.63
C ILE A 15 -2.90 1.58 -3.49
N THR A 16 -1.73 1.43 -4.12
CA THR A 16 -1.39 0.18 -4.82
C THR A 16 -0.66 -0.75 -3.87
N VAL A 17 -1.20 -1.96 -3.74
CA VAL A 17 -0.64 -3.02 -2.91
C VAL A 17 -0.31 -4.22 -3.77
N GLU A 18 0.87 -4.78 -3.56
CA GLU A 18 1.31 -6.02 -4.17
C GLU A 18 1.10 -7.17 -3.17
N LEU A 19 0.30 -8.15 -3.58
CA LEU A 19 -0.07 -9.31 -2.76
C LEU A 19 0.86 -10.50 -3.03
N ALA A 20 1.29 -10.64 -4.28
CA ALA A 20 2.20 -11.66 -4.78
C ALA A 20 2.92 -11.13 -6.02
N ASP A 21 3.95 -11.82 -6.47
CA ASP A 21 4.71 -11.43 -7.66
C ASP A 21 3.79 -11.24 -8.87
N GLY A 22 3.77 -10.01 -9.41
CA GLY A 22 2.93 -9.63 -10.54
C GLY A 22 1.45 -9.37 -10.22
N VAL A 23 1.01 -9.57 -8.97
CA VAL A 23 -0.37 -9.30 -8.53
C VAL A 23 -0.43 -7.98 -7.78
N ARG A 24 -0.78 -6.92 -8.52
CA ARG A 24 -1.01 -5.58 -7.98
C ARG A 24 -2.50 -5.27 -7.95
N VAL A 25 -2.96 -4.78 -6.82
CA VAL A 25 -4.34 -4.35 -6.62
C VAL A 25 -4.37 -2.92 -6.12
N GLN A 26 -5.39 -2.18 -6.53
CA GLN A 26 -5.72 -0.89 -5.93
C GLN A 26 -6.78 -1.11 -4.86
N ILE A 27 -6.55 -0.51 -3.71
CA ILE A 27 -7.48 -0.52 -2.59
C ILE A 27 -7.67 0.89 -2.05
N ILE A 28 -8.90 1.18 -1.64
CA ILE A 28 -9.27 2.44 -1.01
C ILE A 28 -8.57 2.52 0.36
N LYS A 29 -7.86 3.62 0.61
CA LYS A 29 -7.06 3.84 1.81
C LYS A 29 -7.88 3.75 3.09
N GLN A 30 -9.15 4.16 3.04
CA GLN A 30 -10.09 4.07 4.17
C GLN A 30 -10.35 2.62 4.62
N MET A 31 -10.12 1.63 3.76
CA MET A 31 -10.29 0.21 4.08
C MET A 31 -9.04 -0.42 4.73
N VAL A 32 -7.95 0.34 4.85
CA VAL A 32 -6.70 -0.13 5.46
C VAL A 32 -6.80 -0.04 6.97
N ILE A 33 -6.63 -1.18 7.65
CA ILE A 33 -6.78 -1.28 9.11
C ILE A 33 -5.50 -0.86 9.84
N ASP A 34 -4.34 -1.23 9.30
CA ASP A 34 -3.03 -1.00 9.91
C ASP A 34 -1.95 -0.97 8.84
N VAL A 35 -0.99 -0.04 8.95
CA VAL A 35 0.18 0.07 8.07
C VAL A 35 1.42 -0.07 8.92
N ARG A 36 2.14 -1.19 8.74
CA ARG A 36 3.37 -1.49 9.48
C ARG A 36 4.57 -1.22 8.58
N GLY A 37 5.37 -0.23 8.94
CA GLY A 37 6.57 0.18 8.22
C GLY A 37 7.24 1.35 8.94
N LYS A 38 8.50 1.64 8.60
CA LYS A 38 9.18 2.83 9.14
C LYS A 38 8.34 4.05 8.74
N ASN A 39 7.88 4.83 9.71
CA ASN A 39 7.07 6.07 9.58
C ASN A 39 7.77 7.21 8.82
N GLN A 40 8.53 6.92 7.77
CA GLN A 40 9.20 7.91 6.95
C GLN A 40 8.59 7.80 5.55
N PRO A 41 7.93 8.86 5.05
CA PRO A 41 7.56 8.92 3.65
C PRO A 41 8.85 8.80 2.84
N VAL A 42 9.02 7.68 2.15
CA VAL A 42 10.06 7.57 1.13
C VAL A 42 9.70 8.59 0.06
N ALA A 43 10.52 9.64 -0.02
CA ALA A 43 10.33 10.74 -0.93
C ALA A 43 9.99 10.20 -2.33
N ALA A 44 8.92 10.78 -2.89
CA ALA A 44 8.44 10.45 -4.21
C ALA A 44 9.59 10.56 -5.21
N ASN A 45 9.74 9.50 -6.00
CA ASN A 45 10.68 9.42 -7.10
C ASN A 45 10.41 10.57 -8.10
N ASP A 46 11.49 11.25 -8.49
CA ASP A 46 11.59 12.24 -9.60
C ASP A 46 11.11 11.62 -10.94
#